data_AF-A0AA39NCK1-F1
#
_entry.id   AF-A0AA39NCK1-F1
#
_cell.length_a   1.000
_cell.length_b   1.000
_cell.length_c   1.000
_cell.angle_alpha   90.00
_cell.angle_beta   90.00
_cell.angle_gamma   90.00
#
_symmetry.space_group_name_H-M   'P 1'
#
loop_
_entity.id
_entity.type
_entity.pdbx_description
1 polymer ?
#
loop_
_entity_poly.entity_id
_entity_poly.type
_entity_poly.pdbx_seq_one_letter_code
_entity_poly.pdbx_strand_id
1 'polypeptide(L)'
;MRLVCLVSLLATAAASTIKHAKIRTRAIDDYGNIPTTSDYVPPGGFPDTTWSDPSDWVEIDVTKNSLPVDYDSIDASVAIADILDTVSTSSRRVLVFPAGTYYFNSTLKIRSSDVILRGAGLSKTTFLITANGSANAEIRFDGSWTAEGRPVDGSVSPGATSVNVSDASDIEVGQMVQLYLNAGRQAWGTFIESQLLLVKSVSGNRLTFDFPVDLTYSEKKEPYIRPIDALFNVGGLHIEGVRIERVNEPAAQDVSNVAFRMASNVFDTDNHSINSGRSHADIALVLGMVVERNYAHGFYINKGGYGYGFNVHLSTGVRVTDNKTWDLRHHILLQQGANHNVISYNAIEEPWQSYNDMAFHASYAYFNLIEGNTFYEDCADNSHDNADQGKPFITSLSGHQE
;
A
#
# COMPACT_ATOMS: atom_id res chain seq x y z
N MET A 1 46.78 -5.90 -71.42
CA MET A 1 45.96 -5.40 -72.54
C MET A 1 44.50 -5.48 -72.11
N ARG A 2 43.86 -4.31 -71.87
CA ARG A 2 42.39 -3.96 -71.90
C ARG A 2 41.38 -4.95 -71.25
N LEU A 3 40.29 -4.56 -70.59
CA LEU A 3 39.56 -3.30 -70.48
C LEU A 3 38.60 -3.37 -69.27
N VAL A 4 38.29 -2.20 -68.76
CA VAL A 4 37.27 -1.81 -67.77
C VAL A 4 35.84 -2.21 -68.20
N CYS A 5 34.99 -2.59 -67.23
CA CYS A 5 33.58 -2.23 -67.25
C CYS A 5 33.11 -1.92 -65.81
N LEU A 6 32.76 -0.66 -65.61
CA LEU A 6 32.30 -0.04 -64.38
C LEU A 6 30.77 -0.10 -64.37
N VAL A 7 30.14 -0.65 -63.33
CA VAL A 7 28.71 -0.41 -63.05
C VAL A 7 28.61 0.19 -61.66
N SER A 8 28.19 1.44 -61.64
CA SER A 8 27.95 2.28 -60.49
C SER A 8 26.66 1.87 -59.77
N LEU A 9 26.76 1.53 -58.47
CA LEU A 9 25.63 1.59 -57.54
C LEU A 9 25.90 2.73 -56.55
N LEU A 10 25.21 3.85 -56.77
CA LEU A 10 25.11 4.97 -55.84
C LEU A 10 24.17 4.56 -54.70
N ALA A 11 24.74 4.17 -53.56
CA ALA A 11 24.02 4.16 -52.29
C ALA A 11 24.33 5.47 -51.56
N THR A 12 23.38 6.40 -51.62
CA THR A 12 23.37 7.63 -50.83
C THR A 12 23.23 7.27 -49.35
N ALA A 13 24.33 7.31 -48.61
CA ALA A 13 24.30 7.34 -47.15
C ALA A 13 23.77 8.70 -46.70
N ALA A 14 22.46 8.79 -46.45
CA ALA A 14 21.91 9.89 -45.67
C ALA A 14 22.34 9.66 -44.21
N ALA A 15 23.36 10.39 -43.79
CA ALA A 15 23.72 10.50 -42.38
C ALA A 15 22.52 11.10 -41.63
N SER A 16 21.74 10.25 -40.96
CA SER A 16 20.79 10.74 -39.97
C SER A 16 21.60 11.24 -38.79
N THR A 17 21.75 12.55 -38.69
CA THR A 17 22.19 13.24 -37.50
C THR A 17 21.23 12.88 -36.37
N ILE A 18 21.61 11.89 -35.57
CA ILE A 18 21.07 11.74 -34.22
C ILE A 18 21.40 13.05 -33.53
N LYS A 19 20.39 13.91 -33.37
CA LYS A 19 20.49 15.04 -32.45
C LYS A 19 20.75 14.40 -31.10
N HIS A 20 21.97 14.51 -30.59
CA HIS A 20 22.26 14.25 -29.18
C HIS A 20 21.19 15.00 -28.40
N ALA A 21 20.25 14.25 -27.81
CA ALA A 21 19.42 14.78 -26.75
C ALA A 21 20.41 15.36 -25.75
N LYS A 22 20.32 16.68 -25.51
CA LYS A 22 21.08 17.28 -24.43
C LYS A 22 20.63 16.56 -23.17
N ILE A 23 21.45 15.63 -22.67
CA ILE A 23 21.40 15.23 -21.28
C ILE A 23 21.50 16.55 -20.53
N ARG A 24 20.39 17.02 -19.98
CA ARG A 24 20.43 18.11 -19.02
C ARG A 24 21.04 17.48 -17.78
N THR A 25 22.36 17.39 -17.73
CA THR A 25 23.08 17.31 -16.46
C THR A 25 22.87 18.67 -15.80
N ARG A 26 21.69 18.86 -15.21
CA ARG A 26 21.55 19.89 -14.19
C ARG A 26 22.40 19.32 -13.06
N ALA A 27 23.57 19.89 -12.84
CA ALA A 27 24.28 19.66 -11.61
C ALA A 27 23.31 20.07 -10.50
N ILE A 28 22.74 19.08 -9.82
CA ILE A 28 21.97 19.30 -8.60
C ILE A 28 23.04 19.43 -7.53
N ASP A 29 23.63 20.64 -7.42
CA ASP A 29 24.69 20.95 -6.47
C ASP A 29 24.14 21.20 -5.04
N ASP A 30 22.85 20.98 -4.84
CA ASP A 30 22.14 21.21 -3.60
C ASP A 30 21.04 20.14 -3.44
N TYR A 31 21.35 19.07 -2.71
CA TYR A 31 20.38 18.05 -2.28
C TYR A 31 19.44 18.57 -1.18
N GLY A 32 19.47 19.89 -0.88
CA GLY A 32 19.04 20.42 0.39
C GLY A 32 19.98 19.97 1.51
N ASN A 33 19.76 20.49 2.71
CA ASN A 33 20.32 19.85 3.89
C ASN A 33 19.72 18.43 3.95
N ILE A 34 20.57 17.39 3.85
CA ILE A 34 20.20 16.08 4.40
C ILE A 34 19.86 16.37 5.86
N PRO A 35 18.60 16.21 6.30
CA PRO A 35 18.23 16.58 7.64
C PRO A 35 19.13 15.80 8.59
N THR A 36 19.83 16.51 9.47
CA THR A 36 20.68 15.83 10.44
C THR A 36 19.81 14.87 11.24
N THR A 37 20.27 13.63 11.39
CA THR A 37 19.51 12.49 11.95
C THR A 37 18.85 12.76 13.30
N SER A 38 19.24 13.81 14.02
CA SER A 38 18.62 14.22 15.29
C SER A 38 17.20 14.76 15.17
N ASP A 39 16.83 15.34 14.03
CA ASP A 39 15.60 16.14 13.93
C ASP A 39 14.45 15.38 13.26
N TYR A 40 14.75 14.37 12.44
CA TYR A 40 13.75 13.70 11.60
C TYR A 40 13.91 12.18 11.46
N VAL A 41 15.03 11.61 11.90
CA VAL A 41 15.15 10.15 12.04
C VAL A 41 14.85 9.83 13.50
N PRO A 42 13.91 8.91 13.80
CA PRO A 42 13.64 8.54 15.17
C PRO A 42 14.94 8.12 15.87
N PRO A 43 15.17 8.45 17.15
CA PRO A 43 16.29 7.89 17.90
C PRO A 43 16.25 6.36 17.83
N GLY A 44 17.16 5.74 17.07
CA GLY A 44 17.16 4.30 16.78
C GLY A 44 16.92 3.91 15.31
N GLY A 45 16.65 4.87 14.41
CA GLY A 45 16.32 4.61 13.01
C GLY A 45 14.83 4.39 12.78
N PHE A 46 14.44 4.16 11.53
CA PHE A 46 13.12 3.64 11.23
C PHE A 46 13.01 2.19 11.75
N PRO A 47 11.90 1.81 12.38
CA PRO A 47 11.71 0.42 12.81
C PRO A 47 11.73 -0.49 11.57
N ASP A 48 12.40 -1.63 11.68
CA ASP A 48 12.38 -2.65 10.64
C ASP A 48 11.02 -3.33 10.64
N THR A 49 10.13 -2.86 9.75
CA THR A 49 8.80 -3.43 9.58
C THR A 49 8.91 -4.83 8.99
N THR A 50 8.75 -5.80 9.86
CA THR A 50 8.71 -7.23 9.54
C THR A 50 7.37 -7.81 9.97
N TRP A 51 6.94 -8.85 9.27
CA TRP A 51 5.83 -9.66 9.77
C TRP A 51 6.32 -10.58 10.89
N SER A 52 5.54 -10.66 11.96
CA SER A 52 5.81 -11.52 13.11
C SER A 52 4.80 -12.67 13.14
N ASP A 53 5.24 -13.90 12.90
CA ASP A 53 4.38 -15.10 12.94
C ASP A 53 3.88 -15.37 14.36
N PRO A 54 2.57 -15.24 14.63
CA PRO A 54 2.03 -15.54 15.94
C PRO A 54 1.94 -17.05 16.24
N SER A 55 2.33 -17.92 15.29
CA SER A 55 2.27 -19.40 15.37
C SER A 55 0.84 -19.96 15.52
N ASP A 56 0.72 -21.29 15.63
CA ASP A 56 -0.53 -22.02 15.91
C ASP A 56 -1.63 -21.92 14.84
N TRP A 57 -1.21 -21.93 13.57
CA TRP A 57 -2.11 -21.94 12.42
C TRP A 57 -2.71 -23.32 12.13
N VAL A 58 -4.01 -23.34 11.85
CA VAL A 58 -4.73 -24.52 11.37
C VAL A 58 -5.00 -24.37 9.88
N GLU A 59 -4.54 -25.32 9.09
CA GLU A 59 -4.79 -25.37 7.65
C GLU A 59 -6.18 -25.93 7.33
N ILE A 60 -6.91 -25.23 6.46
CA ILE A 60 -8.24 -25.53 5.99
C ILE A 60 -8.18 -25.58 4.47
N ASP A 61 -8.24 -26.78 3.93
CA ASP A 61 -8.36 -27.00 2.49
C ASP A 61 -9.75 -26.54 2.01
N VAL A 62 -9.79 -25.49 1.20
CA VAL A 62 -11.05 -24.89 0.74
C VAL A 62 -11.87 -25.85 -0.12
N THR A 63 -11.22 -26.81 -0.80
CA THR A 63 -11.90 -27.80 -1.66
C THR A 63 -12.68 -28.84 -0.87
N LYS A 64 -12.34 -28.99 0.42
CA LYS A 64 -13.10 -29.84 1.36
C LYS A 64 -14.27 -29.08 2.00
N ASN A 65 -14.42 -27.79 1.72
CA ASN A 65 -15.39 -26.90 2.36
C ASN A 65 -16.14 -26.04 1.32
N SER A 66 -16.89 -26.69 0.42
CA SER A 66 -17.80 -26.04 -0.54
C SER A 66 -17.18 -25.10 -1.58
N LEU A 67 -15.84 -24.99 -1.66
CA LEU A 67 -15.14 -24.23 -2.69
C LEU A 67 -14.30 -25.17 -3.58
N PRO A 68 -14.92 -25.88 -4.53
CA PRO A 68 -14.19 -26.71 -5.48
C PRO A 68 -13.37 -25.85 -6.45
N VAL A 69 -12.32 -26.46 -6.99
CA VAL A 69 -11.45 -25.84 -8.00
C VAL A 69 -12.11 -25.82 -9.38
N ASP A 70 -11.80 -24.80 -10.19
CA ASP A 70 -12.22 -24.68 -11.60
C ASP A 70 -13.75 -24.73 -11.81
N TYR A 71 -14.51 -24.17 -10.86
CA TYR A 71 -15.97 -24.18 -10.89
C TYR A 71 -16.56 -22.76 -10.84
N ASP A 72 -16.79 -22.17 -12.01
CA ASP A 72 -17.18 -20.77 -12.20
C ASP A 72 -18.56 -20.38 -11.66
N SER A 73 -19.45 -21.36 -11.49
CA SER A 73 -20.78 -21.15 -10.91
C SER A 73 -20.79 -20.99 -9.39
N ILE A 74 -19.67 -21.25 -8.71
CA ILE A 74 -19.48 -20.94 -7.28
C ILE A 74 -18.69 -19.65 -7.13
N ASP A 75 -19.28 -18.69 -6.43
CA ASP A 75 -18.58 -17.46 -6.05
C ASP A 75 -17.67 -17.72 -4.84
N ALA A 76 -16.37 -17.66 -5.07
CA ALA A 76 -15.34 -17.84 -4.04
C ALA A 76 -15.54 -16.86 -2.88
N SER A 77 -16.00 -15.64 -3.14
CA SER A 77 -16.25 -14.64 -2.10
C SER A 77 -17.30 -15.11 -1.08
N VAL A 78 -18.36 -15.76 -1.54
CA VAL A 78 -19.42 -16.30 -0.68
C VAL A 78 -18.93 -17.54 0.04
N ALA A 79 -18.31 -18.49 -0.67
CA ALA A 79 -17.84 -19.72 -0.07
C ALA A 79 -16.76 -19.49 1.01
N ILE A 80 -15.84 -18.53 0.80
CA ILE A 80 -14.84 -18.15 1.79
C ILE A 80 -15.49 -17.54 3.03
N ALA A 81 -16.50 -16.67 2.86
CA ALA A 81 -17.24 -16.13 4.01
C ALA A 81 -17.91 -17.25 4.81
N ASP A 82 -18.57 -18.20 4.15
CA ASP A 82 -19.20 -19.35 4.80
C ASP A 82 -18.17 -20.25 5.53
N ILE A 83 -16.99 -20.47 4.94
CA ILE A 83 -15.88 -21.20 5.60
C ILE A 83 -15.47 -20.48 6.89
N LEU A 84 -15.29 -19.16 6.84
CA LEU A 84 -14.84 -18.36 7.97
C LEU A 84 -15.88 -18.29 9.09
N ASP A 85 -17.18 -18.32 8.75
CA ASP A 85 -18.28 -18.31 9.71
C ASP A 85 -18.50 -19.70 10.36
N THR A 86 -18.17 -20.78 9.67
CA THR A 86 -18.40 -22.16 10.15
C THR A 86 -17.22 -22.73 10.94
N VAL A 87 -15.99 -22.29 10.65
CA VAL A 87 -14.80 -22.74 11.37
C VAL A 87 -14.60 -21.88 12.62
N SER A 88 -14.45 -22.54 13.78
CA SER A 88 -14.26 -21.89 15.07
C SER A 88 -13.22 -20.77 15.02
N THR A 89 -13.58 -19.61 15.57
CA THR A 89 -12.69 -18.44 15.72
C THR A 89 -11.62 -18.63 16.81
N SER A 90 -11.65 -19.76 17.53
CA SER A 90 -10.70 -20.05 18.61
C SER A 90 -9.28 -20.42 18.15
N SER A 91 -9.06 -20.55 16.85
CA SER A 91 -7.75 -20.89 16.26
C SER A 91 -7.45 -19.99 15.06
N ARG A 92 -6.16 -19.73 14.82
CA ARG A 92 -5.70 -19.00 13.64
C ARG A 92 -5.83 -19.88 12.39
N ARG A 93 -6.27 -19.33 11.27
CA ARG A 93 -6.74 -20.13 10.12
C ARG A 93 -5.95 -19.82 8.86
N VAL A 94 -5.51 -20.87 8.17
CA VAL A 94 -4.92 -20.83 6.83
C VAL A 94 -5.88 -21.50 5.87
N LEU A 95 -6.55 -20.73 5.04
CA LEU A 95 -7.34 -21.24 3.92
C LEU A 95 -6.34 -21.59 2.82
N VAL A 96 -6.16 -22.89 2.59
CA VAL A 96 -5.27 -23.41 1.56
C VAL A 96 -6.06 -23.60 0.28
N PHE A 97 -5.57 -23.00 -0.80
CA PHE A 97 -6.11 -23.06 -2.16
C PHE A 97 -5.20 -23.96 -3.01
N PRO A 98 -5.59 -25.23 -3.23
CA PRO A 98 -4.93 -26.10 -4.20
C PRO A 98 -4.89 -25.50 -5.61
N ALA A 99 -4.01 -26.05 -6.45
CA ALA A 99 -3.82 -25.62 -7.83
C ALA A 99 -5.14 -25.63 -8.64
N GLY A 100 -5.42 -24.52 -9.29
CA GLY A 100 -6.49 -24.25 -10.25
C GLY A 100 -7.10 -22.86 -10.04
N THR A 101 -8.30 -22.64 -10.55
CA THR A 101 -8.94 -21.31 -10.64
C THR A 101 -10.11 -21.18 -9.68
N TYR A 102 -10.16 -20.06 -8.95
CA TYR A 102 -11.23 -19.68 -8.04
C TYR A 102 -11.84 -18.36 -8.50
N TYR A 103 -13.17 -18.32 -8.60
CA TYR A 103 -13.90 -17.24 -9.28
C TYR A 103 -14.54 -16.28 -8.27
N PHE A 104 -14.09 -15.02 -8.28
CA PHE A 104 -14.61 -13.96 -7.42
C PHE A 104 -15.64 -13.15 -8.21
N ASN A 105 -16.90 -13.52 -8.06
CA ASN A 105 -18.02 -12.86 -8.75
C ASN A 105 -18.52 -11.63 -7.98
N SER A 106 -18.29 -11.57 -6.67
CA SER A 106 -18.65 -10.44 -5.80
C SER A 106 -17.49 -10.05 -4.87
N THR A 107 -17.67 -9.01 -4.05
CA THR A 107 -16.65 -8.57 -3.08
C THR A 107 -16.53 -9.56 -1.92
N LEU A 108 -15.32 -10.10 -1.71
CA LEU A 108 -14.97 -10.79 -0.47
C LEU A 108 -14.63 -9.74 0.59
N LYS A 109 -15.26 -9.82 1.78
CA LYS A 109 -14.94 -8.95 2.92
C LYS A 109 -14.58 -9.78 4.14
N ILE A 110 -13.30 -9.80 4.47
CA ILE A 110 -12.77 -10.42 5.69
C ILE A 110 -12.72 -9.35 6.78
N ARG A 111 -13.41 -9.63 7.89
CA ARG A 111 -13.57 -8.71 9.04
C ARG A 111 -13.17 -9.34 10.37
N SER A 112 -12.39 -10.41 10.31
CA SER A 112 -11.91 -11.12 11.49
C SER A 112 -10.40 -11.30 11.41
N SER A 113 -9.77 -11.21 12.59
CA SER A 113 -8.35 -11.45 12.81
C SER A 113 -7.94 -12.90 12.52
N ASP A 114 -6.64 -13.15 12.39
CA ASP A 114 -6.04 -14.49 12.30
C ASP A 114 -6.59 -15.36 11.13
N VAL A 115 -6.52 -14.82 9.92
CA VAL A 115 -6.91 -15.48 8.66
C VAL A 115 -5.76 -15.36 7.65
N ILE A 116 -5.55 -16.42 6.86
CA ILE A 116 -4.59 -16.59 5.76
C ILE A 116 -5.25 -17.14 4.49
N LEU A 117 -4.92 -16.65 3.27
CA LEU A 117 -5.37 -17.19 1.95
C LEU A 117 -4.21 -17.79 1.08
N ARG A 118 -3.67 -18.93 1.45
CA ARG A 118 -2.45 -19.50 0.84
C ARG A 118 -2.70 -20.23 -0.49
N GLY A 119 -1.98 -19.88 -1.54
CA GLY A 119 -1.95 -20.61 -2.82
C GLY A 119 -0.90 -21.70 -2.92
N ALA A 120 -0.96 -22.49 -3.98
CA ALA A 120 0.02 -23.51 -4.32
C ALA A 120 1.22 -23.03 -5.19
N GLY A 121 1.29 -21.73 -5.52
CA GLY A 121 2.32 -21.12 -6.36
C GLY A 121 1.75 -20.28 -7.53
N LEU A 122 2.50 -19.25 -7.95
CA LEU A 122 2.10 -18.26 -8.98
C LEU A 122 1.55 -18.86 -10.28
N SER A 123 2.09 -20.00 -10.72
CA SER A 123 1.68 -20.69 -11.94
C SER A 123 0.61 -21.77 -11.73
N LYS A 124 0.14 -21.94 -10.48
CA LYS A 124 -0.74 -23.03 -10.09
C LYS A 124 -2.09 -22.55 -9.59
N THR A 125 -2.14 -21.48 -8.81
CA THR A 125 -3.38 -20.98 -8.19
C THR A 125 -3.75 -19.65 -8.79
N THR A 126 -4.97 -19.52 -9.33
CA THR A 126 -5.49 -18.26 -9.86
C THR A 126 -6.72 -17.81 -9.10
N PHE A 127 -6.68 -16.58 -8.59
CA PHE A 127 -7.85 -15.84 -8.13
C PHE A 127 -8.35 -14.97 -9.28
N LEU A 128 -9.44 -15.38 -9.91
CA LEU A 128 -10.01 -14.73 -11.08
C LEU A 128 -11.17 -13.84 -10.66
N ILE A 129 -10.98 -12.52 -10.71
CA ILE A 129 -12.03 -11.53 -10.43
C ILE A 129 -12.87 -11.35 -11.68
N THR A 130 -13.91 -12.17 -11.80
CA THR A 130 -14.91 -12.16 -12.88
C THR A 130 -16.00 -11.13 -12.65
N ALA A 131 -16.23 -10.70 -11.41
CA ALA A 131 -17.12 -9.58 -11.06
C ALA A 131 -18.56 -9.70 -11.62
N ASN A 132 -19.05 -10.91 -11.93
CA ASN A 132 -20.36 -11.13 -12.54
C ASN A 132 -21.53 -10.76 -11.62
N GLY A 133 -21.32 -10.82 -10.30
CA GLY A 133 -22.29 -10.42 -9.28
C GLY A 133 -22.20 -8.93 -8.89
N SER A 134 -21.07 -8.28 -9.19
CA SER A 134 -20.86 -6.84 -8.99
C SER A 134 -19.61 -6.41 -9.75
N ALA A 135 -19.73 -5.46 -10.68
CA ALA A 135 -18.59 -4.90 -11.43
C ALA A 135 -17.49 -4.31 -10.51
N ASN A 136 -17.82 -4.02 -9.25
CA ASN A 136 -16.91 -3.47 -8.26
C ASN A 136 -16.44 -4.52 -7.24
N ALA A 137 -16.35 -5.80 -7.65
CA ALA A 137 -15.82 -6.87 -6.81
C ALA A 137 -14.36 -6.56 -6.40
N GLU A 138 -14.03 -6.79 -5.13
CA GLU A 138 -12.71 -6.60 -4.52
C GLU A 138 -12.46 -7.74 -3.53
N ILE A 139 -11.20 -8.02 -3.21
CA ILE A 139 -10.82 -8.85 -2.06
C ILE A 139 -10.40 -7.90 -0.93
N ARG A 140 -11.19 -7.83 0.15
CA ARG A 140 -11.04 -6.80 1.18
C ARG A 140 -10.81 -7.34 2.57
N PHE A 141 -9.99 -6.60 3.31
CA PHE A 141 -9.72 -6.78 4.72
C PHE A 141 -10.04 -5.48 5.42
N ASP A 142 -11.17 -5.47 6.10
CA ASP A 142 -11.77 -4.26 6.66
C ASP A 142 -11.83 -4.37 8.19
N GLY A 143 -10.93 -3.66 8.88
CA GLY A 143 -11.14 -3.28 10.27
C GLY A 143 -12.23 -2.21 10.38
N SER A 144 -12.43 -1.70 11.59
CA SER A 144 -13.46 -0.69 11.83
C SER A 144 -13.05 0.33 12.89
N TRP A 145 -13.77 1.45 12.97
CA TRP A 145 -13.66 2.38 14.09
C TRP A 145 -14.51 1.83 15.26
N THR A 146 -13.98 1.83 16.47
CA THR A 146 -14.77 1.43 17.66
C THR A 146 -15.56 2.60 18.24
N ALA A 147 -15.06 3.82 18.10
CA ALA A 147 -15.68 5.02 18.62
C ALA A 147 -15.24 6.28 17.85
N GLU A 148 -15.96 7.37 18.09
CA GLU A 148 -15.58 8.70 17.63
C GLU A 148 -14.29 9.19 18.30
N GLY A 149 -13.66 10.18 17.67
CA GLY A 149 -12.48 10.82 18.24
C GLY A 149 -12.79 11.63 19.49
N ARG A 150 -11.83 11.66 20.40
CA ARG A 150 -11.88 12.44 21.64
C ARG A 150 -10.68 13.38 21.77
N PRO A 151 -10.85 14.55 22.42
CA PRO A 151 -9.77 15.50 22.59
C PRO A 151 -8.59 14.91 23.38
N VAL A 152 -7.40 15.26 22.92
CA VAL A 152 -6.15 15.14 23.67
C VAL A 152 -5.95 16.43 24.48
N ASP A 153 -5.54 16.28 25.74
CA ASP A 153 -5.32 17.41 26.64
C ASP A 153 -4.04 18.17 26.27
N GLY A 154 -4.21 19.40 25.78
CA GLY A 154 -3.11 20.30 25.46
C GLY A 154 -2.35 19.92 24.18
N SER A 155 -1.14 20.45 24.03
CA SER A 155 -0.28 20.18 22.87
C SER A 155 0.59 18.94 23.09
N VAL A 156 0.81 18.15 22.04
CA VAL A 156 1.75 17.01 22.04
C VAL A 156 2.96 17.37 21.18
N SER A 157 4.16 17.23 21.74
CA SER A 157 5.42 17.50 21.04
C SER A 157 5.95 16.23 20.36
N PRO A 158 6.73 16.37 19.27
CA PRO A 158 7.52 15.28 18.72
C PRO A 158 8.38 14.63 19.82
N GLY A 159 8.53 13.31 19.76
CA GLY A 159 9.21 12.50 20.77
C GLY A 159 8.36 12.12 21.99
N ALA A 160 7.14 12.66 22.14
CA ALA A 160 6.25 12.25 23.22
C ALA A 160 5.85 10.77 23.06
N THR A 161 5.85 10.02 24.15
CA THR A 161 5.46 8.59 24.18
C THR A 161 4.13 8.34 24.88
N SER A 162 3.42 9.42 25.21
CA SER A 162 2.14 9.34 25.92
C SER A 162 1.31 10.60 25.71
N VAL A 163 -0.01 10.45 25.82
CA VAL A 163 -0.98 11.55 25.84
C VAL A 163 -2.00 11.35 26.96
N ASN A 164 -2.61 12.44 27.41
CA ASN A 164 -3.82 12.38 28.23
C ASN A 164 -5.02 12.72 27.34
N VAL A 165 -6.12 11.99 27.53
CA VAL A 165 -7.37 12.18 26.77
C VAL A 165 -8.51 12.51 27.72
N SER A 166 -9.61 13.04 27.18
CA SER A 166 -10.79 13.33 28.01
C SER A 166 -11.40 12.08 28.66
N ASP A 167 -11.30 10.91 28.00
CA ASP A 167 -11.82 9.63 28.46
C ASP A 167 -11.08 8.47 27.77
N ALA A 168 -10.53 7.51 28.51
CA ALA A 168 -9.88 6.31 27.97
C ALA A 168 -10.63 5.01 28.29
N SER A 169 -11.89 5.08 28.75
CA SER A 169 -12.63 3.94 29.31
C SER A 169 -12.90 2.78 28.34
N ASP A 170 -12.90 3.04 27.03
CA ASP A 170 -13.09 2.09 25.93
C ASP A 170 -11.81 1.84 25.12
N ILE A 171 -10.66 2.30 25.62
CA ILE A 171 -9.35 2.09 25.01
C ILE A 171 -8.58 1.03 25.78
N GLU A 172 -8.13 0.00 25.09
CA GLU A 172 -7.45 -1.15 25.69
C GLU A 172 -5.97 -1.20 25.32
N VAL A 173 -5.18 -1.88 26.16
CA VAL A 173 -3.78 -2.19 25.84
C VAL A 173 -3.72 -3.12 24.64
N GLY A 174 -2.86 -2.81 23.68
CA GLY A 174 -2.73 -3.50 22.40
C GLY A 174 -3.62 -2.92 21.30
N GLN A 175 -4.55 -2.03 21.62
CA GLN A 175 -5.43 -1.44 20.61
C GLN A 175 -4.68 -0.46 19.72
N MET A 176 -4.98 -0.49 18.42
CA MET A 176 -4.52 0.51 17.48
C MET A 176 -5.37 1.78 17.60
N VAL A 177 -4.71 2.93 17.56
CA VAL A 177 -5.35 4.24 17.64
C VAL A 177 -4.80 5.15 16.55
N GLN A 178 -5.63 6.08 16.07
CA GLN A 178 -5.15 7.19 15.26
C GLN A 178 -5.09 8.46 16.11
N LEU A 179 -3.91 9.07 16.19
CA LEU A 179 -3.71 10.43 16.67
C LEU A 179 -3.80 11.38 15.46
N TYR A 180 -4.61 12.43 15.51
CA TYR A 180 -4.82 13.33 14.39
C TYR A 180 -5.13 14.76 14.82
N LEU A 181 -4.96 15.72 13.90
CA LEU A 181 -5.40 17.11 14.08
C LEU A 181 -6.79 17.33 13.50
N ASN A 182 -7.79 17.50 14.35
CA ASN A 182 -9.19 17.68 13.94
C ASN A 182 -9.41 18.99 13.16
N ALA A 183 -8.78 20.07 13.59
CA ALA A 183 -8.71 21.34 12.88
C ALA A 183 -7.42 21.47 12.05
N GLY A 184 -6.83 20.33 11.66
CA GLY A 184 -5.68 20.23 10.78
C GLY A 184 -6.05 20.16 9.31
N ARG A 185 -5.06 19.83 8.48
CA ARG A 185 -5.26 19.61 7.03
C ARG A 185 -6.12 18.38 6.79
N GLN A 186 -6.92 18.46 5.73
CA GLN A 186 -7.75 17.35 5.27
C GLN A 186 -7.62 17.16 3.76
N ALA A 187 -7.67 15.91 3.32
CA ALA A 187 -7.82 15.56 1.91
C ALA A 187 -9.05 14.66 1.75
N TRP A 188 -9.99 15.06 0.89
CA TRP A 188 -11.23 14.30 0.64
C TRP A 188 -11.99 13.89 1.92
N GLY A 189 -12.04 14.78 2.91
CA GLY A 189 -12.72 14.55 4.19
C GLY A 189 -11.96 13.64 5.17
N THR A 190 -10.67 13.36 4.92
CA THR A 190 -9.82 12.55 5.80
C THR A 190 -8.74 13.40 6.46
N PHE A 191 -8.43 13.12 7.73
CA PHE A 191 -7.38 13.80 8.48
C PHE A 191 -5.99 13.29 8.08
N ILE A 192 -5.18 14.14 7.45
CA ILE A 192 -3.87 13.75 6.86
C ILE A 192 -2.66 14.20 7.69
N GLU A 193 -2.89 15.09 8.68
CA GLU A 193 -1.93 15.35 9.75
C GLU A 193 -2.23 14.37 10.90
N SER A 194 -1.75 13.13 10.77
CA SER A 194 -2.14 12.02 11.64
C SER A 194 -1.16 10.85 11.64
N GLN A 195 -1.12 10.08 12.73
CA GLN A 195 -0.23 8.94 12.96
C GLN A 195 -1.00 7.75 13.55
N LEU A 196 -0.63 6.52 13.18
CA LEU A 196 -1.11 5.29 13.84
C LEU A 196 -0.14 4.86 14.94
N LEU A 197 -0.70 4.42 16.07
CA LEU A 197 0.05 4.00 17.25
C LEU A 197 -0.63 2.77 17.89
N LEU A 198 0.14 1.91 18.56
CA LEU A 198 -0.40 0.87 19.45
C LEU A 198 -0.33 1.33 20.91
N VAL A 199 -1.41 1.13 21.65
CA VAL A 199 -1.48 1.46 23.07
C VAL A 199 -0.70 0.44 23.89
N LYS A 200 0.38 0.87 24.56
CA LYS A 200 1.20 0.02 25.43
C LYS A 200 0.72 -0.05 26.88
N SER A 201 0.11 1.02 27.38
CA SER A 201 -0.51 1.02 28.70
C SER A 201 -1.59 2.08 28.80
N VAL A 202 -2.57 1.80 29.67
CA VAL A 202 -3.64 2.71 30.06
C VAL A 202 -3.58 2.90 31.57
N SER A 203 -3.49 4.14 32.04
CA SER A 203 -3.48 4.50 33.45
C SER A 203 -4.39 5.69 33.70
N GLY A 204 -5.64 5.41 34.09
CA GLY A 204 -6.70 6.42 34.04
C GLY A 204 -6.88 6.88 32.60
N ASN A 205 -6.84 8.19 32.37
CA ASN A 205 -6.95 8.78 31.03
C ASN A 205 -5.62 8.94 30.29
N ARG A 206 -4.52 8.40 30.84
CA ARG A 206 -3.21 8.47 30.21
C ARG A 206 -2.96 7.23 29.37
N LEU A 207 -2.70 7.44 28.08
CA LEU A 207 -2.28 6.42 27.13
C LEU A 207 -0.77 6.52 26.91
N THR A 208 -0.07 5.40 26.86
CA THR A 208 1.32 5.34 26.39
C THR A 208 1.41 4.50 25.12
N PHE A 209 2.36 4.80 24.25
CA PHE A 209 2.46 4.23 22.91
C PHE A 209 3.71 3.40 22.68
N ASP A 210 3.66 2.55 21.66
CA ASP A 210 4.79 1.74 21.16
C ASP A 210 5.80 2.54 20.36
N PHE A 211 5.36 3.62 19.73
CA PHE A 211 6.18 4.50 18.93
C PHE A 211 6.03 5.96 19.40
N PRO A 212 7.10 6.79 19.37
CA PRO A 212 6.98 8.19 19.72
C PRO A 212 6.14 8.97 18.70
N VAL A 213 5.48 10.01 19.18
CA VAL A 213 4.76 10.97 18.34
C VAL A 213 5.77 11.75 17.49
N ASP A 214 5.45 12.00 16.23
CA ASP A 214 6.38 12.52 15.22
C ASP A 214 6.09 13.98 14.82
N LEU A 215 4.81 14.37 14.73
CA LEU A 215 4.39 15.74 14.51
C LEU A 215 4.22 16.52 15.81
N THR A 216 4.22 17.85 15.68
CA THR A 216 3.65 18.70 16.73
C THR A 216 2.14 18.73 16.59
N TYR A 217 1.45 18.16 17.57
CA TYR A 217 0.00 18.22 17.67
C TYR A 217 -0.40 19.39 18.58
N SER A 218 -0.47 20.60 18.01
CA SER A 218 -0.81 21.80 18.78
C SER A 218 -2.27 21.80 19.23
N GLU A 219 -2.54 22.16 20.48
CA GLU A 219 -3.90 22.33 21.03
C GLU A 219 -4.79 23.24 20.16
N LYS A 220 -4.20 24.22 19.47
CA LYS A 220 -4.90 25.15 18.57
C LYS A 220 -5.46 24.48 17.32
N LYS A 221 -4.92 23.33 16.94
CA LYS A 221 -5.39 22.50 15.83
C LYS A 221 -6.22 21.31 16.31
N GLU A 222 -6.62 21.32 17.58
CA GLU A 222 -7.54 20.35 18.17
C GLU A 222 -7.04 18.91 17.99
N PRO A 223 -6.02 18.48 18.75
CA PRO A 223 -5.51 17.12 18.66
C PRO A 223 -6.50 16.14 19.26
N TYR A 224 -6.78 15.06 18.52
CA TYR A 224 -7.77 14.05 18.86
C TYR A 224 -7.15 12.67 18.75
N ILE A 225 -7.65 11.74 19.56
CA ILE A 225 -7.38 10.32 19.38
C ILE A 225 -8.68 9.57 19.10
N ARG A 226 -8.63 8.60 18.19
CA ARG A 226 -9.75 7.68 17.97
C ARG A 226 -9.30 6.22 17.94
N PRO A 227 -10.00 5.33 18.65
CA PRO A 227 -9.68 3.91 18.67
C PRO A 227 -10.14 3.16 17.42
N ILE A 228 -9.36 2.14 17.05
CA ILE A 228 -9.56 1.30 15.88
C ILE A 228 -9.72 -0.14 16.33
N ASP A 229 -10.79 -0.79 15.88
CA ASP A 229 -10.92 -2.25 15.88
C ASP A 229 -10.11 -2.78 14.70
N ALA A 230 -8.81 -2.84 14.91
CA ALA A 230 -7.89 -3.24 13.87
C ALA A 230 -7.93 -4.74 13.67
N LEU A 231 -7.80 -5.14 12.42
CA LEU A 231 -7.53 -6.52 12.05
C LEU A 231 -6.08 -6.87 12.41
N PHE A 232 -5.88 -7.72 13.41
CA PHE A 232 -4.55 -8.17 13.86
C PHE A 232 -4.21 -9.54 13.30
N ASN A 233 -2.94 -9.74 12.91
CA ASN A 233 -2.49 -10.97 12.26
C ASN A 233 -3.42 -11.37 11.11
N VAL A 234 -4.04 -10.38 10.47
CA VAL A 234 -4.73 -10.55 9.20
C VAL A 234 -3.66 -10.51 8.14
N GLY A 235 -2.88 -11.56 8.19
CA GLY A 235 -1.45 -11.47 8.04
C GLY A 235 -0.95 -12.87 8.29
N GLY A 236 -1.26 -13.80 7.40
CA GLY A 236 -1.46 -13.48 6.00
C GLY A 236 -2.82 -12.91 5.55
N LEU A 237 -2.79 -11.80 4.86
CA LEU A 237 -2.85 -12.03 3.42
C LEU A 237 -1.54 -12.62 2.90
N HIS A 238 -1.36 -13.91 3.15
CA HIS A 238 -0.92 -14.72 2.06
C HIS A 238 -2.16 -14.63 1.18
N ILE A 239 -2.18 -13.74 0.20
CA ILE A 239 -2.08 -14.31 -1.11
C ILE A 239 -0.58 -14.59 -1.17
N GLU A 240 -0.22 -15.85 -1.26
CA GLU A 240 1.16 -16.19 -1.52
C GLU A 240 1.11 -17.26 -2.57
N GLY A 241 1.95 -17.09 -3.57
CA GLY A 241 1.91 -17.98 -4.71
C GLY A 241 0.51 -18.06 -5.31
N VAL A 242 -0.18 -16.93 -5.49
CA VAL A 242 -1.31 -16.89 -6.42
C VAL A 242 -1.11 -15.84 -7.49
N ARG A 243 -1.74 -16.11 -8.63
CA ARG A 243 -2.01 -15.15 -9.67
C ARG A 243 -3.38 -14.51 -9.44
N ILE A 244 -3.44 -13.20 -9.30
CA ILE A 244 -4.68 -12.44 -9.17
C ILE A 244 -4.94 -11.79 -10.52
N GLU A 245 -6.06 -12.08 -11.16
CA GLU A 245 -6.40 -11.50 -12.45
C GLU A 245 -7.81 -10.93 -12.42
N ARG A 246 -7.93 -9.65 -12.78
CA ARG A 246 -9.22 -9.06 -13.11
C ARG A 246 -9.45 -9.17 -14.61
N VAL A 247 -10.68 -9.51 -15.01
CA VAL A 247 -11.06 -9.69 -16.43
C VAL A 247 -12.06 -8.66 -16.95
N ASN A 248 -12.42 -7.67 -16.13
CA ASN A 248 -13.35 -6.61 -16.48
C ASN A 248 -12.94 -5.26 -15.88
N GLU A 249 -13.34 -4.19 -16.55
CA GLU A 249 -13.23 -2.83 -16.04
C GLU A 249 -14.26 -2.59 -14.91
N PRO A 250 -13.86 -2.06 -13.75
CA PRO A 250 -14.81 -1.67 -12.71
C PRO A 250 -15.71 -0.50 -13.10
N ALA A 251 -16.90 -0.43 -12.51
CA ALA A 251 -17.83 0.68 -12.74
C ALA A 251 -17.50 1.92 -11.89
N ALA A 252 -16.79 1.75 -10.77
CA ALA A 252 -16.40 2.83 -9.86
C ALA A 252 -14.88 3.05 -9.81
N GLN A 253 -14.48 4.27 -9.46
CA GLN A 253 -13.07 4.68 -9.39
C GLN A 253 -12.31 4.07 -8.23
N ASP A 254 -12.97 3.78 -7.11
CA ASP A 254 -12.31 3.31 -5.88
C ASP A 254 -12.40 1.79 -5.74
N VAL A 255 -12.03 1.08 -6.82
CA VAL A 255 -12.08 -0.39 -6.89
C VAL A 255 -10.69 -0.94 -7.18
N SER A 256 -10.14 -1.67 -6.22
CA SER A 256 -8.83 -2.32 -6.33
C SER A 256 -8.98 -3.84 -6.43
N ASN A 257 -7.89 -4.55 -6.74
CA ASN A 257 -7.95 -6.02 -6.70
C ASN A 257 -7.97 -6.50 -5.25
N VAL A 258 -7.05 -5.98 -4.44
CA VAL A 258 -6.94 -6.25 -3.01
C VAL A 258 -6.94 -4.94 -2.23
N ALA A 259 -7.64 -4.89 -1.10
CA ALA A 259 -7.63 -3.73 -0.21
C ALA A 259 -7.46 -4.13 1.27
N PHE A 260 -6.57 -3.41 1.95
CA PHE A 260 -6.25 -3.54 3.37
C PHE A 260 -6.60 -2.25 4.09
N ARG A 261 -7.49 -2.32 5.07
CA ARG A 261 -8.00 -1.16 5.78
C ARG A 261 -8.02 -1.42 7.28
N MET A 262 -7.40 -0.54 8.06
CA MET A 262 -7.42 -0.62 9.53
C MET A 262 -6.91 -1.98 10.02
N ALA A 263 -5.66 -2.32 9.68
CA ALA A 263 -5.06 -3.62 9.96
C ALA A 263 -3.64 -3.46 10.53
N SER A 264 -3.16 -4.48 11.26
CA SER A 264 -1.82 -4.51 11.82
C SER A 264 -1.19 -5.91 11.86
N ASN A 265 0.15 -5.95 11.73
CA ASN A 265 0.96 -7.16 11.58
C ASN A 265 0.49 -8.02 10.39
N VAL A 266 0.60 -7.46 9.18
CA VAL A 266 0.06 -8.03 7.94
C VAL A 266 1.15 -8.14 6.86
N PHE A 267 0.94 -8.93 5.80
CA PHE A 267 1.80 -8.89 4.62
C PHE A 267 1.01 -9.23 3.35
N ASP A 268 1.62 -8.98 2.19
CA ASP A 268 1.18 -9.31 0.84
C ASP A 268 2.42 -9.73 0.05
N THR A 269 2.63 -11.03 -0.20
CA THR A 269 3.90 -11.53 -0.76
C THR A 269 3.79 -12.60 -1.80
N ASP A 270 4.77 -12.68 -2.71
CA ASP A 270 4.89 -13.75 -3.70
C ASP A 270 3.65 -13.86 -4.62
N ASN A 271 3.09 -12.71 -5.04
CA ASN A 271 1.89 -12.64 -5.88
C ASN A 271 2.13 -12.10 -7.28
N HIS A 272 1.24 -12.45 -8.21
CA HIS A 272 1.22 -11.88 -9.54
C HIS A 272 -0.15 -11.28 -9.85
N SER A 273 -0.28 -9.97 -9.73
CA SER A 273 -1.53 -9.25 -9.96
C SER A 273 -1.55 -8.65 -11.37
N ILE A 274 -2.61 -8.96 -12.13
CA ILE A 274 -2.76 -8.66 -13.56
C ILE A 274 -4.06 -7.91 -13.78
N ASN A 275 -3.94 -6.74 -14.40
CA ASN A 275 -5.02 -5.77 -14.63
C ASN A 275 -5.67 -5.30 -13.33
N SER A 276 -5.62 -4.00 -13.08
CA SER A 276 -6.36 -3.35 -12.01
C SER A 276 -7.40 -2.36 -12.54
N GLY A 277 -8.36 -2.03 -11.67
CA GLY A 277 -9.13 -0.80 -11.83
C GLY A 277 -8.32 0.37 -11.31
N ARG A 278 -8.49 0.67 -10.02
CA ARG A 278 -7.72 1.69 -9.31
C ARG A 278 -6.30 1.23 -9.05
N SER A 279 -6.15 0.22 -8.19
CA SER A 279 -4.86 -0.30 -7.77
C SER A 279 -4.82 -1.82 -7.71
N HIS A 280 -3.62 -2.39 -7.80
CA HIS A 280 -3.42 -3.81 -7.50
C HIS A 280 -3.57 -4.07 -5.99
N ALA A 281 -2.96 -3.23 -5.16
CA ALA A 281 -3.20 -3.20 -3.71
C ALA A 281 -3.53 -1.79 -3.22
N ASP A 282 -4.55 -1.68 -2.38
CA ASP A 282 -4.96 -0.46 -1.67
C ASP A 282 -4.66 -0.62 -0.18
N ILE A 283 -3.84 0.26 0.40
CA ILE A 283 -3.27 0.10 1.75
C ILE A 283 -3.57 1.36 2.57
N ALA A 284 -4.61 1.30 3.40
CA ALA A 284 -5.16 2.46 4.10
C ALA A 284 -5.23 2.24 5.61
N LEU A 285 -4.62 3.12 6.41
CA LEU A 285 -4.64 2.99 7.87
C LEU A 285 -4.07 1.63 8.35
N VAL A 286 -2.91 1.25 7.84
CA VAL A 286 -2.27 -0.04 8.14
C VAL A 286 -0.93 0.17 8.84
N LEU A 287 -0.70 -0.56 9.94
CA LEU A 287 0.52 -0.48 10.75
C LEU A 287 1.26 -1.83 10.80
N GLY A 288 2.52 -1.87 10.38
CA GLY A 288 3.32 -3.09 10.40
C GLY A 288 2.94 -4.05 9.28
N MET A 289 2.93 -3.56 8.03
CA MET A 289 2.70 -4.39 6.83
C MET A 289 3.97 -4.59 6.01
N VAL A 290 4.17 -5.78 5.46
CA VAL A 290 5.19 -6.08 4.44
C VAL A 290 4.54 -6.36 3.09
N VAL A 291 4.92 -5.64 2.04
CA VAL A 291 4.54 -5.91 0.64
C VAL A 291 5.81 -6.30 -0.11
N GLU A 292 5.98 -7.59 -0.42
CA GLU A 292 7.28 -8.11 -0.85
C GLU A 292 7.22 -9.22 -1.91
N ARG A 293 8.16 -9.24 -2.87
CA ARG A 293 8.26 -10.26 -3.93
C ARG A 293 7.02 -10.37 -4.83
N ASN A 294 6.32 -9.27 -5.05
CA ASN A 294 5.15 -9.24 -5.92
C ASN A 294 5.47 -8.74 -7.33
N TYR A 295 4.67 -9.21 -8.29
CA TYR A 295 4.57 -8.71 -9.65
C TYR A 295 3.22 -8.00 -9.84
N ALA A 296 3.21 -6.75 -10.26
CA ALA A 296 1.97 -6.01 -10.54
C ALA A 296 2.05 -5.26 -11.87
N HIS A 297 1.07 -5.48 -12.74
CA HIS A 297 1.02 -4.85 -14.06
C HIS A 297 -0.37 -4.83 -14.71
N GLY A 298 -0.55 -3.86 -15.60
CA GLY A 298 -1.76 -3.70 -16.41
C GLY A 298 -2.90 -3.04 -15.64
N PHE A 299 -3.74 -2.32 -16.36
CA PHE A 299 -4.92 -1.63 -15.81
C PHE A 299 -5.91 -1.30 -16.93
N TYR A 300 -7.19 -1.13 -16.57
CA TYR A 300 -8.25 -0.91 -17.56
C TYR A 300 -8.37 0.55 -18.00
N ILE A 301 -8.30 1.48 -17.05
CA ILE A 301 -8.70 2.87 -17.27
C ILE A 301 -7.49 3.78 -17.22
N ASN A 302 -7.16 4.38 -18.36
CA ASN A 302 -6.12 5.41 -18.43
C ASN A 302 -6.66 6.80 -18.12
N LYS A 303 -6.88 7.05 -16.83
CA LYS A 303 -7.34 8.34 -16.28
C LYS A 303 -6.77 8.53 -14.88
N GLY A 304 -6.72 9.77 -14.41
CA GLY A 304 -6.44 10.09 -13.00
C GLY A 304 -7.30 9.27 -12.03
N GLY A 305 -6.70 8.81 -10.93
CA GLY A 305 -7.32 7.91 -9.96
C GLY A 305 -7.35 6.43 -10.35
N TYR A 306 -6.63 6.02 -11.40
CA TYR A 306 -6.52 4.63 -11.86
C TYR A 306 -5.09 4.25 -12.26
N GLY A 307 -4.83 2.94 -12.37
CA GLY A 307 -3.57 2.38 -12.85
C GLY A 307 -2.45 2.44 -11.83
N TYR A 308 -2.75 2.12 -10.56
CA TYR A 308 -1.78 2.13 -9.47
C TYR A 308 -1.28 0.72 -9.16
N GLY A 309 0.01 0.56 -8.87
CA GLY A 309 0.53 -0.71 -8.34
C GLY A 309 0.14 -0.85 -6.87
N PHE A 310 0.92 -0.23 -6.00
CA PHE A 310 0.70 -0.19 -4.57
C PHE A 310 0.29 1.22 -4.14
N ASN A 311 -0.99 1.40 -3.76
CA ASN A 311 -1.53 2.66 -3.26
C ASN A 311 -1.44 2.72 -1.73
N VAL A 312 -0.44 3.42 -1.21
CA VAL A 312 -0.22 3.62 0.23
C VAL A 312 -0.78 4.98 0.64
N HIS A 313 -1.81 5.00 1.48
CA HIS A 313 -2.49 6.24 1.82
C HIS A 313 -3.08 6.28 3.23
N LEU A 314 -3.33 7.50 3.73
CA LEU A 314 -3.64 7.74 5.16
C LEU A 314 -2.45 7.40 6.06
N SER A 315 -2.55 7.64 7.37
CA SER A 315 -1.49 7.25 8.30
C SER A 315 -1.19 5.76 8.15
N THR A 316 0.06 5.39 7.91
CA THR A 316 0.47 4.02 7.72
C THR A 316 1.80 3.75 8.43
N GLY A 317 2.33 2.55 8.27
CA GLY A 317 3.69 2.19 8.69
C GLY A 317 4.06 0.87 8.03
N VAL A 318 4.33 0.91 6.72
CA VAL A 318 4.50 -0.30 5.89
C VAL A 318 5.88 -0.35 5.21
N ARG A 319 6.32 -1.56 4.84
CA ARG A 319 7.50 -1.80 4.01
C ARG A 319 7.07 -2.35 2.66
N VAL A 320 7.32 -1.61 1.58
CA VAL A 320 7.08 -2.06 0.19
C VAL A 320 8.44 -2.32 -0.45
N THR A 321 8.80 -3.58 -0.64
CA THR A 321 10.15 -3.95 -1.05
C THR A 321 10.26 -5.15 -1.97
N ASP A 322 11.31 -5.23 -2.79
CA ASP A 322 11.57 -6.36 -3.68
C ASP A 322 10.38 -6.71 -4.59
N ASN A 323 9.63 -5.70 -5.04
CA ASN A 323 8.53 -5.88 -5.99
C ASN A 323 8.97 -5.49 -7.41
N LYS A 324 8.35 -6.12 -8.41
CA LYS A 324 8.51 -5.79 -9.82
C LYS A 324 7.20 -5.24 -10.38
N THR A 325 7.25 -4.06 -10.98
CA THR A 325 6.06 -3.38 -11.52
C THR A 325 6.32 -2.83 -12.92
N TRP A 326 5.35 -2.95 -13.82
CA TRP A 326 5.41 -2.46 -15.20
C TRP A 326 4.01 -2.19 -15.74
N ASP A 327 3.90 -1.44 -16.84
CA ASP A 327 2.62 -1.15 -17.51
C ASP A 327 1.56 -0.57 -16.55
N LEU A 328 1.95 0.46 -15.79
CA LEU A 328 1.11 1.18 -14.82
C LEU A 328 1.26 2.70 -14.99
N ARG A 329 0.38 3.48 -14.35
CA ARG A 329 0.51 4.96 -14.28
C ARG A 329 1.39 5.37 -13.10
N HIS A 330 1.05 4.93 -11.89
CA HIS A 330 1.83 5.16 -10.68
C HIS A 330 2.10 3.80 -10.02
N HIS A 331 3.31 3.30 -10.13
CA HIS A 331 3.66 1.96 -9.68
C HIS A 331 3.63 1.88 -8.15
N ILE A 332 4.16 2.90 -7.48
CA ILE A 332 4.04 3.07 -6.03
C ILE A 332 3.56 4.49 -5.77
N LEU A 333 2.44 4.62 -5.06
CA LEU A 333 1.81 5.90 -4.78
C LEU A 333 1.71 6.12 -3.28
N LEU A 334 2.23 7.25 -2.79
CA LEU A 334 2.06 7.72 -1.43
C LEU A 334 1.18 8.97 -1.42
N GLN A 335 0.09 8.95 -0.65
CA GLN A 335 -0.86 10.07 -0.59
C GLN A 335 -1.62 10.14 0.74
N GLN A 336 -2.41 11.21 0.90
CA GLN A 336 -3.32 11.45 2.03
C GLN A 336 -2.69 11.29 3.42
N GLY A 337 -1.48 11.78 3.65
CA GLY A 337 -0.85 11.65 4.97
C GLY A 337 -0.07 10.35 5.17
N ALA A 338 0.20 9.57 4.11
CA ALA A 338 1.08 8.41 4.19
C ALA A 338 2.40 8.76 4.92
N ASN A 339 2.68 8.04 6.00
CA ASN A 339 3.85 8.27 6.84
C ASN A 339 4.47 6.99 7.38
N HIS A 340 5.72 7.10 7.86
CA HIS A 340 6.52 6.00 8.42
C HIS A 340 6.63 4.76 7.52
N ASN A 341 6.57 4.96 6.20
CA ASN A 341 6.72 3.87 5.25
C ASN A 341 8.17 3.76 4.79
N VAL A 342 8.58 2.53 4.48
CA VAL A 342 9.84 2.20 3.82
C VAL A 342 9.53 1.66 2.44
N ILE A 343 9.92 2.37 1.39
CA ILE A 343 9.81 1.92 0.00
C ILE A 343 11.21 1.61 -0.50
N SER A 344 11.54 0.34 -0.67
CA SER A 344 12.93 -0.02 -0.93
C SER A 344 13.16 -1.18 -1.88
N TYR A 345 14.22 -1.13 -2.68
CA TYR A 345 14.65 -2.25 -3.52
C TYR A 345 13.58 -2.77 -4.50
N ASN A 346 12.65 -1.91 -4.94
CA ASN A 346 11.69 -2.27 -5.98
C ASN A 346 12.29 -2.05 -7.38
N ALA A 347 11.94 -2.93 -8.31
CA ALA A 347 12.25 -2.79 -9.73
C ALA A 347 11.02 -2.23 -10.46
N ILE A 348 11.09 -0.97 -10.86
CA ILE A 348 9.99 -0.21 -11.46
C ILE A 348 10.37 0.08 -12.91
N GLU A 349 9.55 -0.38 -13.86
CA GLU A 349 9.73 -0.07 -15.29
C GLU A 349 9.11 1.27 -15.66
N GLU A 350 9.38 1.75 -16.87
CA GLU A 350 8.80 2.98 -17.41
C GLU A 350 7.25 2.93 -17.33
N PRO A 351 6.60 3.96 -16.75
CA PRO A 351 5.15 4.00 -16.67
C PRO A 351 4.53 4.29 -18.04
N TRP A 352 3.24 3.98 -18.21
CA TRP A 352 2.49 4.09 -19.48
C TRP A 352 2.57 5.49 -20.14
N GLN A 353 2.82 6.53 -19.35
CA GLN A 353 2.91 7.93 -19.78
C GLN A 353 4.29 8.56 -19.55
N SER A 354 5.29 7.75 -19.18
CA SER A 354 6.62 8.21 -18.76
C SER A 354 6.54 9.31 -17.70
N TYR A 355 5.53 9.22 -16.81
CA TYR A 355 5.22 10.21 -15.79
C TYR A 355 4.99 9.56 -14.43
N ASN A 356 5.82 9.94 -13.45
CA ASN A 356 5.61 9.75 -12.02
C ASN A 356 5.30 8.29 -11.61
N ASP A 357 6.16 7.33 -11.94
CA ASP A 357 6.00 5.93 -11.54
C ASP A 357 6.15 5.73 -10.02
N MET A 358 6.99 6.52 -9.36
CA MET A 358 6.98 6.65 -7.90
C MET A 358 6.39 7.99 -7.49
N ALA A 359 5.09 7.99 -7.20
CA ALA A 359 4.30 9.19 -7.02
C ALA A 359 4.10 9.59 -5.57
N PHE A 360 4.25 10.89 -5.31
CA PHE A 360 3.89 11.52 -4.05
C PHE A 360 2.87 12.62 -4.33
N HIS A 361 1.58 12.30 -4.26
CA HIS A 361 0.55 13.30 -4.50
C HIS A 361 0.56 14.37 -3.40
N ALA A 362 0.32 15.64 -3.76
CA ALA A 362 0.20 16.81 -2.87
C ALA A 362 -0.94 16.71 -1.83
N SER A 363 -0.79 15.78 -0.91
CA SER A 363 -1.76 15.43 0.13
C SER A 363 -1.01 15.02 1.40
N TYR A 364 0.10 15.71 1.67
CA TYR A 364 0.86 15.65 2.92
C TYR A 364 1.49 14.29 3.25
N ALA A 365 2.11 13.58 2.30
CA ALA A 365 2.98 12.44 2.65
C ALA A 365 4.27 12.93 3.33
N TYR A 366 4.69 12.27 4.42
CA TYR A 366 5.78 12.74 5.30
C TYR A 366 6.44 11.59 6.08
N PHE A 367 7.68 11.74 6.54
CA PHE A 367 8.45 10.68 7.25
C PHE A 367 8.48 9.32 6.54
N ASN A 368 8.66 9.31 5.22
CA ASN A 368 8.83 8.08 4.44
C ASN A 368 10.28 7.94 3.98
N LEU A 369 10.83 6.74 4.12
CA LEU A 369 12.16 6.35 3.64
C LEU A 369 12.02 5.72 2.26
N ILE A 370 12.75 6.27 1.27
CA ILE A 370 12.79 5.75 -0.09
C ILE A 370 14.23 5.40 -0.45
N GLU A 371 14.54 4.11 -0.62
CA GLU A 371 15.93 3.68 -0.83
C GLU A 371 16.12 2.48 -1.78
N GLY A 372 17.16 2.49 -2.60
CA GLY A 372 17.57 1.33 -3.41
C GLY A 372 16.58 0.91 -4.50
N ASN A 373 15.56 1.72 -4.82
CA ASN A 373 14.64 1.45 -5.92
C ASN A 373 15.29 1.78 -7.28
N THR A 374 14.94 1.01 -8.32
CA THR A 374 15.16 1.36 -9.73
C THR A 374 13.85 1.87 -10.29
N PHE A 375 13.84 3.06 -10.90
CA PHE A 375 12.63 3.73 -11.40
C PHE A 375 12.97 4.69 -12.55
N TYR A 376 11.96 5.11 -13.31
CA TYR A 376 12.10 6.04 -14.44
C TYR A 376 12.00 7.51 -13.99
N GLU A 377 10.95 7.85 -13.23
CA GLU A 377 10.71 9.16 -12.67
C GLU A 377 10.04 9.08 -11.28
N ASP A 378 10.62 9.81 -10.32
CA ASP A 378 9.96 10.12 -9.05
C ASP A 378 9.50 11.57 -9.04
N CYS A 379 8.26 11.83 -8.63
CA CYS A 379 7.76 13.20 -8.54
C CYS A 379 6.79 13.43 -7.38
N ALA A 380 7.19 14.42 -6.58
CA ALA A 380 6.32 15.20 -5.73
C ALA A 380 5.41 16.10 -6.59
N ASP A 381 4.22 15.62 -6.94
CA ASP A 381 3.33 16.35 -7.83
C ASP A 381 2.35 17.28 -7.10
N ASN A 382 1.68 18.10 -7.89
CA ASN A 382 0.72 19.10 -7.47
C ASN A 382 -0.70 18.75 -7.96
N SER A 383 -0.93 17.47 -8.30
CA SER A 383 -2.15 16.96 -8.97
C SER A 383 -3.44 17.20 -8.16
N HIS A 384 -3.30 17.57 -6.88
CA HIS A 384 -4.38 17.84 -5.95
C HIS A 384 -4.23 19.18 -5.21
N ASP A 385 -3.62 20.20 -5.83
CA ASP A 385 -3.39 21.55 -5.27
C ASP A 385 -4.60 22.26 -4.64
N ASN A 386 -5.82 21.77 -4.86
CA ASN A 386 -7.04 22.26 -4.23
C ASN A 386 -7.36 21.60 -2.88
N ALA A 387 -6.65 20.53 -2.50
CA ALA A 387 -6.68 19.96 -1.15
C ALA A 387 -5.75 20.80 -0.28
N ASP A 388 -6.23 21.27 0.87
CA ASP A 388 -5.61 22.32 1.67
C ASP A 388 -4.19 21.92 2.17
N GLN A 389 -3.19 22.34 1.39
CA GLN A 389 -1.75 22.50 1.66
C GLN A 389 -0.81 21.28 1.82
N GLY A 390 0.38 21.45 1.22
CA GLY A 390 1.66 20.84 1.62
C GLY A 390 2.42 20.17 0.48
N LYS A 391 3.62 20.69 0.14
CA LYS A 391 4.59 19.92 -0.66
C LYS A 391 4.93 18.63 0.10
N PRO A 392 5.03 17.47 -0.55
CA PRO A 392 5.46 16.24 0.11
C PRO A 392 6.86 16.45 0.72
N PHE A 393 7.05 15.91 1.92
CA PHE A 393 8.30 16.00 2.67
C PHE A 393 9.00 14.64 2.59
N ILE A 394 9.92 14.49 1.65
CA ILE A 394 10.66 13.25 1.46
C ILE A 394 11.94 13.32 2.32
N THR A 395 12.11 12.36 3.22
CA THR A 395 13.15 12.43 4.28
C THR A 395 14.46 11.75 3.90
N SER A 396 14.47 10.95 2.83
CA SER A 396 15.68 10.58 2.08
C SER A 396 15.30 9.83 0.82
N LEU A 397 15.84 10.25 -0.32
CA LEU A 397 15.80 9.52 -1.60
C LEU A 397 17.20 9.01 -1.89
N SER A 398 17.35 7.69 -2.01
CA SER A 398 18.47 7.10 -2.72
C SER A 398 17.92 6.08 -3.72
N GLY A 399 18.23 6.23 -4.99
CA GLY A 399 17.71 5.35 -6.03
C GLY A 399 18.45 5.55 -7.32
N HIS A 400 18.35 4.58 -8.23
CA HIS A 400 18.94 4.68 -9.54
C HIS A 400 17.85 5.07 -10.54
N GLN A 401 17.90 6.32 -11.00
CA GLN A 401 17.12 6.76 -12.15
C GLN A 401 17.79 6.24 -13.43
N GLU A 402 17.06 5.48 -14.25
CA GLU A 402 17.57 4.95 -15.54
C GLU A 402 17.49 5.95 -16.70
#